data_AF-S6EX31-F1
#
_entry.id   AF-S6EX31-F1
#
_cell.length_a   1.000
_cell.length_b   1.000
_cell.length_c   1.000
_cell.angle_alpha   90.00
_cell.angle_beta   90.00
_cell.angle_gamma   90.00
#
_symmetry.space_group_name_H-M   'P 1'
#
loop_
_entity.id
_entity.type
_entity.pdbx_description
1 polymer ?
#
loop_
_entity_poly.entity_id
_entity_poly.type
_entity_poly.pdbx_seq_one_letter_code
_entity_poly.pdbx_strand_id
1 'polypeptide(L)'
;MYDGTKIPKSFELIVGGEKFWVHPNGTKHMVEYITRDPMSHGMPINSQTLLSSFQNSVSGAVKKGVKYDEIMNVGNWELIFSKPRGEGLLPVIKHAVYKQ
;
A
#
# COMPACT_ATOMS: atom_id res chain seq x y z
N MET A 1 7.94 10.91 7.48
CA MET A 1 7.61 9.59 8.06
C MET A 1 6.61 9.80 9.20
N TYR A 2 6.00 8.74 9.73
CA TYR A 2 5.17 8.83 10.94
C TYR A 2 6.01 8.56 12.19
N ASP A 3 5.73 9.27 13.29
CA ASP A 3 6.50 9.15 14.53
C ASP A 3 6.49 7.70 15.04
N GLY A 4 7.68 7.18 15.37
CA GLY A 4 7.85 5.80 15.82
C GLY A 4 7.87 4.73 14.71
N THR A 5 7.73 5.09 13.42
CA THR A 5 7.77 4.13 12.31
C THR A 5 8.76 4.55 11.22
N LYS A 6 9.26 3.56 10.45
CA LYS A 6 10.03 3.82 9.22
C LYS A 6 9.15 3.99 7.98
N ILE A 7 7.82 4.13 8.15
CA ILE A 7 6.88 4.25 7.04
C ILE A 7 6.85 5.70 6.54
N PRO A 8 7.14 5.96 5.26
CA PRO A 8 6.98 7.28 4.66
C PRO A 8 5.50 7.68 4.63
N LYS A 9 5.21 8.98 4.73
CA LYS A 9 3.82 9.46 4.60
C LYS A 9 3.29 9.21 3.18
N SER A 10 4.10 9.47 2.17
CA SER A 10 3.81 9.14 0.78
C SER A 10 5.11 8.84 0.08
N PHE A 11 5.05 8.08 -1.01
CA PHE A 11 6.23 7.74 -1.80
C PHE A 11 5.83 7.31 -3.22
N GLU A 12 6.77 7.43 -4.14
CA GLU A 12 6.65 6.81 -5.46
C GLU A 12 6.99 5.33 -5.35
N LEU A 13 6.16 4.47 -5.93
CA LEU A 13 6.37 3.03 -6.01
C LEU A 13 6.52 2.62 -7.47
N ILE A 14 7.62 1.95 -7.80
CA ILE A 14 7.87 1.40 -9.13
C ILE A 14 7.71 -0.12 -9.05
N VAL A 15 6.74 -0.67 -9.80
CA VAL A 15 6.45 -2.10 -9.85
C VAL A 15 6.09 -2.53 -11.26
N GLY A 16 6.73 -3.58 -11.77
CA GLY A 16 6.41 -4.12 -13.09
C GLY A 16 6.61 -3.13 -14.25
N GLY A 17 7.44 -2.10 -14.07
CA GLY A 17 7.63 -1.02 -15.06
C GLY A 17 6.63 0.14 -14.95
N GLU A 18 5.61 0.02 -14.10
CA GLU A 18 4.65 1.09 -13.82
C GLU A 18 5.07 1.87 -12.56
N LYS A 19 4.78 3.19 -12.57
CA LYS A 19 5.05 4.08 -11.45
C LYS A 19 3.72 4.54 -10.82
N PHE A 20 3.60 4.38 -9.51
CA PHE A 20 2.44 4.77 -8.72
C PHE A 20 2.82 5.78 -7.65
N TRP A 21 1.88 6.66 -7.31
CA TRP A 21 1.98 7.48 -6.11
C TRP A 21 1.20 6.84 -4.97
N VAL A 22 1.89 6.52 -3.86
CA VAL A 22 1.25 6.00 -2.66
C VAL A 22 0.77 7.17 -1.81
N HIS A 23 -0.55 7.32 -1.69
CA HIS A 23 -1.16 8.41 -0.95
C HIS A 23 -1.01 8.23 0.57
N PRO A 24 -0.93 9.32 1.37
CA PRO A 24 -0.88 9.23 2.83
C PRO A 24 -2.00 8.43 3.49
N ASN A 25 -3.18 8.41 2.87
CA ASN A 25 -4.29 7.58 3.36
C ASN A 25 -3.95 6.09 3.33
N GLY A 26 -3.23 5.62 2.31
CA GLY A 26 -2.78 4.23 2.24
C GLY A 26 -1.74 3.90 3.31
N THR A 27 -0.73 4.76 3.48
CA THR A 27 0.33 4.54 4.48
C THR A 27 -0.18 4.70 5.91
N LYS A 28 -1.23 5.50 6.13
CA LYS A 28 -1.89 5.63 7.45
C LYS A 28 -2.45 4.29 7.92
N HIS A 29 -3.14 3.55 7.05
CA HIS A 29 -3.65 2.21 7.38
C HIS A 29 -2.53 1.21 7.71
N MET A 30 -1.37 1.34 7.06
CA MET A 30 -0.19 0.52 7.38
C MET A 30 0.33 0.81 8.79
N VAL A 31 0.41 2.09 9.17
CA VAL A 31 0.81 2.49 10.52
C VAL A 31 -0.21 2.03 11.54
N GLU A 32 -1.50 2.29 11.30
CA GLU A 32 -2.59 1.83 12.17
C GLU A 32 -2.47 0.33 12.44
N TYR A 33 -2.19 -0.49 11.42
CA TYR A 33 -1.99 -1.93 11.57
C TYR A 33 -0.80 -2.28 12.48
N ILE A 34 0.38 -1.69 12.25
CA ILE A 34 1.59 -1.99 13.05
C ILE A 34 1.44 -1.51 14.50
N THR A 35 0.71 -0.42 14.72
CA THR A 35 0.50 0.15 16.05
C THR A 35 -0.68 -0.44 16.81
N ARG A 36 -1.51 -1.29 16.17
CA ARG A 36 -2.83 -1.66 16.72
C ARG A 36 -2.76 -2.56 17.94
N ASP A 37 -1.73 -3.41 18.13
CA ASP A 37 -1.67 -4.24 19.34
C ASP A 37 -0.29 -4.91 19.58
N PRO A 38 0.31 -4.80 20.78
CA PRO A 38 1.44 -5.61 21.22
C PRO A 38 1.12 -7.10 21.47
N MET A 39 -0.16 -7.51 21.50
CA MET A 39 -0.60 -8.86 21.93
C MET A 39 -1.24 -9.74 20.84
N SER A 40 -1.27 -9.32 19.57
CA SER A 40 -1.68 -10.24 18.50
C SER A 40 -0.66 -11.39 18.44
N HIS A 41 -1.09 -12.64 18.65
CA HIS A 41 -0.27 -13.86 18.84
C HIS A 41 0.62 -14.28 17.64
N GLY A 42 0.93 -13.37 16.72
CA GLY A 42 1.91 -13.52 15.66
C GLY A 42 3.05 -12.51 15.83
N MET A 43 4.26 -12.91 15.43
CA MET A 43 5.46 -12.05 15.43
C MET A 43 5.13 -10.63 14.95
N PRO A 44 5.54 -9.57 15.69
CA PRO A 44 5.25 -8.19 15.28
C PRO A 44 5.79 -7.95 13.87
N ILE A 45 4.89 -7.69 12.91
CA ILE A 45 5.33 -7.35 11.56
C ILE A 45 6.03 -6.00 11.63
N ASN A 46 7.32 -5.99 11.32
CA ASN A 46 8.04 -4.73 11.25
C ASN A 46 7.65 -3.98 9.96
N SER A 47 7.92 -2.66 9.93
CA SER A 47 7.57 -1.81 8.78
C SER A 47 8.15 -2.31 7.45
N GLN A 48 9.32 -2.94 7.46
CA GLN A 48 9.96 -3.42 6.24
C GLN A 48 9.23 -4.63 5.66
N THR A 49 8.85 -5.60 6.48
CA THR A 49 8.08 -6.78 6.04
C THR A 49 6.73 -6.36 5.47
N LEU A 50 6.06 -5.40 6.13
CA LEU A 50 4.77 -4.90 5.65
C LEU A 50 4.90 -4.17 4.30
N LEU A 51 5.91 -3.30 4.15
CA LEU A 51 6.17 -2.60 2.89
C LEU A 51 6.55 -3.56 1.75
N SER A 52 7.35 -4.59 2.03
CA SER A 52 7.67 -5.63 1.04
C SER A 52 6.43 -6.42 0.63
N SER A 53 5.57 -6.78 1.59
CA SER A 53 4.28 -7.43 1.30
C SER A 53 3.37 -6.55 0.45
N PHE A 54 3.27 -5.26 0.78
CA PHE A 54 2.53 -4.28 0.00
C PHE A 54 3.03 -4.19 -1.44
N GLN A 55 4.34 -4.03 -1.65
CA GLN A 55 4.94 -3.97 -2.98
C GLN A 55 4.63 -5.23 -3.80
N ASN A 56 4.70 -6.42 -3.18
CA ASN A 56 4.35 -7.67 -3.84
C ASN A 56 2.87 -7.72 -4.25
N SER A 57 1.95 -7.24 -3.40
CA SER A 57 0.53 -7.15 -3.72
C SER A 57 0.23 -6.14 -4.83
N VAL A 58 0.89 -4.98 -4.85
CA VAL A 58 0.74 -4.02 -5.95
C VAL A 58 1.27 -4.63 -7.26
N SER A 59 2.41 -5.30 -7.24
CA SER A 59 2.94 -6.05 -8.40
C SER A 59 1.93 -7.10 -8.90
N GLY A 60 1.27 -7.81 -7.98
CA GLY A 60 0.18 -8.74 -8.32
C GLY A 60 -1.04 -8.04 -8.95
N ALA A 61 -1.37 -6.83 -8.50
CA ALA A 61 -2.46 -6.03 -9.08
C ALA A 61 -2.13 -5.58 -10.51
N VAL A 62 -0.90 -5.11 -10.74
CA VAL A 62 -0.39 -4.75 -12.08
C VAL A 62 -0.49 -5.94 -13.03
N LYS A 63 -0.01 -7.13 -12.61
CA LYS A 63 -0.08 -8.35 -13.43
C LYS A 63 -1.51 -8.79 -13.80
N LYS A 64 -2.48 -8.50 -12.94
CA LYS A 64 -3.90 -8.81 -13.17
C LYS A 64 -4.63 -7.75 -14.02
N GLY A 65 -3.97 -6.61 -14.28
CA GLY A 65 -4.60 -5.40 -14.81
C GLY A 65 -5.23 -4.58 -13.68
N VAL A 66 -4.70 -3.38 -13.47
CA VAL A 66 -5.19 -2.45 -12.44
C VAL A 66 -6.62 -2.02 -12.78
N LYS A 67 -7.54 -2.23 -11.84
CA LYS A 67 -8.90 -1.69 -11.87
C LYS A 67 -8.95 -0.40 -11.07
N TYR A 68 -9.31 0.67 -11.75
CA TYR A 68 -9.39 1.99 -11.14
C TYR A 68 -10.72 2.20 -10.43
N ASP A 69 -10.64 2.85 -9.27
CA ASP A 69 -11.75 3.21 -8.40
C ASP A 69 -12.59 2.01 -7.92
N GLU A 70 -12.00 0.81 -8.00
CA GLU A 70 -12.55 -0.45 -7.52
C GLU A 70 -11.65 -1.07 -6.45
N ILE A 71 -12.26 -1.86 -5.56
CA ILE A 71 -11.53 -2.66 -4.59
C ILE A 71 -10.86 -3.84 -5.30
N MET A 72 -9.54 -3.91 -5.19
CA MET A 72 -8.73 -5.04 -5.64
C MET A 72 -8.16 -5.78 -4.42
N ASN A 73 -8.64 -7.01 -4.22
CA ASN A 73 -8.06 -7.91 -3.23
C ASN A 73 -6.89 -8.70 -3.86
N VAL A 74 -5.67 -8.42 -3.38
CA VAL A 74 -4.45 -9.06 -3.90
C VAL A 74 -3.54 -9.45 -2.75
N GLY A 75 -3.31 -10.75 -2.56
CA GLY A 75 -2.62 -11.26 -1.38
C GLY A 75 -3.41 -10.91 -0.10
N ASN A 76 -2.71 -10.39 0.91
CA ASN A 76 -3.33 -9.96 2.18
C ASN A 76 -3.73 -8.48 2.17
N TRP A 77 -3.92 -7.88 0.99
CA TRP A 77 -4.17 -6.45 0.84
C TRP A 77 -5.47 -6.15 0.10
N GLU A 78 -6.21 -5.19 0.62
CA GLU A 78 -7.27 -4.47 -0.06
C GLU A 78 -6.69 -3.17 -0.64
N LEU A 79 -6.70 -3.05 -1.97
CA LEU A 79 -6.08 -1.95 -2.70
C LEU A 79 -7.14 -1.19 -3.51
N ILE A 80 -7.07 0.14 -3.52
CA ILE A 80 -7.84 0.97 -4.46
C ILE A 80 -6.89 1.91 -5.18
N PHE A 81 -6.88 1.80 -6.50
CA PHE A 81 -6.14 2.66 -7.41
C PHE A 81 -7.07 3.75 -7.92
N SER A 82 -6.54 4.92 -8.23
CA SER A 82 -7.27 5.98 -8.92
C SER A 82 -6.46 6.46 -10.10
N LYS A 83 -7.16 6.84 -11.16
CA LYS A 83 -6.53 7.33 -12.39
C LYS A 83 -5.71 8.59 -12.11
N PRO A 84 -4.66 8.85 -12.92
CA PRO A 84 -4.02 10.17 -12.96
C PRO A 84 -5.07 11.28 -13.09
N ARG A 85 -4.92 12.36 -12.32
CA ARG A 85 -5.83 13.51 -12.35
C ARG A 85 -5.52 14.54 -13.45
N GLY A 86 -4.58 14.22 -14.34
CA GLY A 86 -4.08 15.10 -15.40
C GLY A 86 -2.94 14.43 -16.16
N GLU A 87 -2.58 15.01 -17.31
CA GLU A 87 -1.45 14.54 -18.11
C GLU A 87 -0.14 14.61 -17.32
N GLY A 88 0.69 13.57 -17.45
CA GLY A 88 1.97 13.47 -16.74
C GLY A 88 1.88 13.11 -15.25
N LEU A 89 0.68 13.01 -14.68
CA LEU A 89 0.50 12.57 -13.29
C LEU A 89 0.51 11.05 -13.17
N LEU A 90 0.90 10.57 -11.99
CA LEU A 90 0.91 9.14 -11.67
C LEU A 90 -0.47 8.66 -11.24
N PRO A 91 -0.82 7.40 -11.53
CA PRO A 91 -1.94 6.75 -10.87
C PRO A 91 -1.67 6.68 -9.36
N VAL A 92 -2.72 6.89 -8.56
CA VAL A 92 -2.60 7.02 -7.12
C VAL A 92 -3.18 5.79 -6.42
N ILE A 93 -2.39 5.18 -5.54
CA ILE A 93 -2.87 4.16 -4.59
C ILE A 93 -3.44 4.93 -3.39
N LYS A 94 -4.76 5.13 -3.39
CA LYS A 94 -5.47 5.94 -2.39
C LYS A 94 -5.94 5.14 -1.18
N HIS A 95 -5.97 3.82 -1.29
CA HIS A 95 -6.34 2.88 -0.22
C HIS A 95 -5.42 1.67 -0.25
N ALA A 96 -4.93 1.28 0.93
CA ALA A 96 -4.07 0.11 1.12
C ALA A 96 -4.24 -0.43 2.55
N VAL A 97 -5.15 -1.39 2.73
CA VAL A 97 -5.41 -2.01 4.04
C VAL A 97 -4.90 -3.44 4.05
N TYR A 98 -4.10 -3.77 5.06
CA TYR A 98 -3.66 -5.14 5.32
C TYR A 98 -4.76 -5.89 6.10
N LYS A 99 -5.12 -7.09 5.63
CA LYS A 99 -6.31 -7.84 6.07
C LYS A 99 -6.00 -9.17 6.78
N GLN A 100 -4.75 -9.37 7.22
CA GLN A 100 -4.38 -10.58 7.96
C GLN A 100 -4.93 -10.56 9.39
#